data_AF-A0A1S4E817-F1
#
_entry.id   AF-A0A1S4E817-F1
#
_cell.length_a   1.000
_cell.length_b   1.000
_cell.length_c   1.000
_cell.angle_alpha   90.00
_cell.angle_beta   90.00
_cell.angle_gamma   90.00
#
_symmetry.space_group_name_H-M   'P 1'
#
loop_
_entity.id
_entity.type
_entity.pdbx_description
1 polymer ?
#
loop_
_entity_poly.entity_id
_entity_poly.type
_entity_poly.pdbx_seq_one_letter_code
_entity_poly.pdbx_strand_id
1 'polypeptide(L)'
;MKIPLSYYLETYQFRYKSLMFLSLVLCVIFCAVLTLSLWHAKLISGGETSVEFLKNKYEMTKKKKEGGTFKNPFDFGWKTNWRIFLGLYGGRTIWRHILLPSTHKPLDNGVTWTTSEDIQAMINGKPSKDTLHSC
;
A
#
# COMPACT_ATOMS: atom_id res chain seq x y z
N MET A 1 -20.17 25.81 51.97
CA MET A 1 -19.00 26.23 51.18
C MET A 1 -19.48 26.47 49.74
N LYS A 2 -19.54 27.73 49.27
CA LYS A 2 -19.93 28.04 47.88
C LYS A 2 -18.65 28.27 47.07
N ILE A 3 -18.45 27.48 46.03
CA ILE A 3 -17.30 27.63 45.14
C ILE A 3 -17.57 28.85 44.26
N PRO A 4 -16.60 29.78 44.10
CA PRO A 4 -16.81 30.99 43.33
C PRO A 4 -16.98 30.68 41.84
N LEU A 5 -17.88 31.41 41.16
CA LEU A 5 -18.15 31.25 39.73
C LEU A 5 -16.89 31.43 38.86
N SER A 6 -15.91 32.22 39.32
CA SER A 6 -14.62 32.39 38.64
C SER A 6 -13.86 31.08 38.45
N TYR A 7 -13.93 30.16 39.42
CA TYR A 7 -13.28 28.84 39.33
C TYR A 7 -13.87 27.98 38.20
N TYR A 8 -15.19 28.07 37.98
CA TYR A 8 -15.85 27.36 36.88
C TYR A 8 -15.49 27.94 35.51
N LEU A 9 -15.32 29.27 35.41
CA LEU A 9 -14.94 29.92 34.15
C LEU A 9 -13.51 29.58 33.75
N GLU A 10 -12.55 29.60 34.67
CA GLU A 10 -11.15 29.23 34.37
C GLU A 10 -11.02 27.76 33.95
N THR A 11 -11.68 26.85 34.66
CA THR A 11 -11.68 25.42 34.30
C THR A 11 -12.36 25.17 32.96
N TYR A 12 -13.45 25.88 32.64
CA TYR A 12 -14.10 25.79 31.34
C TYR A 12 -13.20 26.29 30.21
N GLN A 13 -12.53 27.44 30.40
CA GLN A 13 -11.59 27.98 29.42
C GLN A 13 -10.40 27.04 29.18
N PHE A 14 -9.84 26.44 30.24
CA PHE A 14 -8.76 25.46 30.10
C PHE A 14 -9.23 24.21 29.35
N ARG A 15 -10.42 23.69 29.67
CA ARG A 15 -11.01 22.53 28.99
C ARG A 15 -11.24 22.80 27.51
N TYR A 16 -11.81 23.96 27.16
CA TYR A 16 -12.03 24.33 25.75
C TYR A 16 -10.70 24.44 24.98
N LYS A 17 -9.69 25.10 25.55
CA LYS A 17 -8.36 25.21 24.95
C LYS A 17 -7.69 23.84 24.77
N SER A 18 -7.82 22.96 25.76
CA SER A 18 -7.31 21.59 25.72
C SER A 18 -7.99 20.75 24.63
N LEU A 19 -9.32 20.81 24.53
CA LEU A 19 -10.08 20.13 23.48
C LEU A 19 -9.71 20.65 22.08
N MET A 20 -9.55 21.96 21.94
CA MET A 20 -9.10 22.57 20.68
C MET A 20 -7.69 22.08 20.32
N PHE A 21 -6.75 22.09 21.26
CA PHE A 21 -5.40 21.56 21.03
C PHE A 21 -5.43 20.07 20.62
N LEU A 22 -6.17 19.24 21.34
CA LEU A 22 -6.33 17.82 21.00
C LEU A 22 -6.90 17.64 19.59
N SER A 23 -7.94 18.39 19.23
CA SER A 23 -8.53 18.33 17.89
C SER A 23 -7.52 18.70 16.80
N LEU A 24 -6.68 19.71 17.02
CA LEU A 24 -5.63 20.11 16.07
C LEU A 24 -4.59 19.02 15.90
N VAL A 25 -4.12 18.43 17.01
CA VAL A 25 -3.15 17.31 16.97
C VAL A 25 -3.75 16.11 16.23
N LEU A 26 -4.99 15.74 16.49
CA LEU A 26 -5.68 14.66 15.79
C LEU A 26 -5.81 14.94 14.29
N CYS A 27 -6.14 16.17 13.90
CA CYS A 27 -6.19 16.58 12.49
C CYS A 27 -4.82 16.44 11.80
N VAL A 28 -3.74 16.86 12.47
CA VAL A 28 -2.38 16.73 11.92
C VAL A 28 -2.01 15.25 11.74
N ILE A 29 -2.26 14.42 12.76
CA ILE A 29 -2.01 12.98 12.68
C ILE A 29 -2.84 12.35 11.55
N PHE A 30 -4.12 12.70 11.45
CA PHE A 30 -5.00 12.23 10.39
C PHE A 30 -4.47 12.59 8.99
N CYS A 31 -4.07 13.85 8.78
CA CYS A 31 -3.50 14.30 7.52
C CYS A 31 -2.19 13.57 7.18
N ALA A 32 -1.32 13.34 8.17
CA ALA A 32 -0.07 12.61 7.99
C ALA A 32 -0.31 11.15 7.58
N VAL A 33 -1.17 10.44 8.30
CA VAL A 33 -1.54 9.05 8.00
C VAL A 33 -2.24 8.95 6.64
N LEU A 34 -3.15 9.88 6.33
CA LEU A 34 -3.84 9.90 5.04
C LEU A 34 -2.86 10.08 3.88
N THR A 35 -1.91 11.02 4.00
CA THR A 35 -0.90 11.27 2.97
C THR A 35 -0.04 10.03 2.72
N LEU A 36 0.43 9.40 3.80
CA LEU A 36 1.22 8.18 3.69
C LEU A 36 0.40 7.02 3.11
N SER A 37 -0.86 6.89 3.50
CA SER A 37 -1.77 5.87 2.99
C SER A 37 -2.04 6.05 1.49
N LEU A 38 -2.24 7.29 1.04
CA LEU A 38 -2.41 7.61 -0.39
C LEU A 38 -1.13 7.33 -1.19
N TRP A 39 0.03 7.61 -0.61
CA TRP A 39 1.32 7.26 -1.21
C TRP A 39 1.44 5.75 -1.42
N HIS A 40 1.15 4.94 -0.39
CA HIS A 40 1.16 3.48 -0.51
C HIS A 40 0.08 2.96 -1.47
N ALA A 41 -1.12 3.55 -1.48
CA ALA A 41 -2.17 3.20 -2.42
C ALA A 41 -1.72 3.40 -3.88
N LYS A 42 -0.98 4.46 -4.17
CA LYS A 42 -0.38 4.70 -5.49
C LYS A 42 0.63 3.60 -5.86
N LEU A 43 1.49 3.20 -4.92
CA LEU A 43 2.48 2.14 -5.14
C LEU A 43 1.82 0.77 -5.39
N ILE A 44 0.84 0.40 -4.56
CA ILE A 44 0.04 -0.83 -4.72
C ILE A 44 -0.59 -0.87 -6.11
N SER A 45 -1.08 0.27 -6.57
CA SER A 45 -1.71 0.37 -7.89
C SER A 45 -0.74 0.10 -9.04
N GLY A 46 0.54 0.42 -8.88
CA GLY A 46 1.61 0.13 -9.84
C GLY A 46 2.25 -1.25 -9.66
N GLY A 47 1.80 -2.05 -8.70
CA GLY A 47 2.38 -3.37 -8.41
C GLY A 47 3.82 -3.28 -7.91
N GLU A 48 4.16 -2.23 -7.16
CA GLU A 48 5.52 -2.00 -6.66
C GLU A 48 5.55 -1.71 -5.15
N THR A 49 6.65 -2.07 -4.51
CA THR A 49 6.98 -1.67 -3.14
C THR A 49 7.71 -0.33 -3.11
N SER A 50 7.89 0.28 -1.93
CA SER A 50 8.61 1.55 -1.78
C SER A 50 10.08 1.48 -2.24
N VAL A 51 10.74 0.35 -1.99
CA VAL A 51 12.12 0.10 -2.42
C VAL A 51 12.18 -0.11 -3.94
N GLU A 52 11.25 -0.88 -4.48
CA GLU A 52 11.15 -1.12 -5.93
C GLU A 52 10.81 0.15 -6.69
N PHE A 53 9.95 1.03 -6.18
CA PHE A 53 9.67 2.32 -6.81
C PHE A 53 10.95 3.15 -7.01
N LEU A 54 11.81 3.19 -6.00
CA LEU A 54 13.06 3.94 -6.10
C LEU A 54 13.99 3.33 -7.16
N LYS A 55 14.10 2.01 -7.19
CA LYS A 55 14.87 1.27 -8.20
C LYS A 55 14.29 1.48 -9.61
N ASN A 56 12.98 1.30 -9.77
CA ASN A 56 12.24 1.51 -11.00
C ASN A 56 12.42 2.94 -11.53
N LYS A 57 12.41 3.95 -10.66
CA LYS A 57 12.66 5.35 -11.06
C LYS A 57 14.05 5.55 -11.64
N TYR A 58 15.06 4.93 -11.03
CA TYR A 58 16.43 4.95 -11.56
C TYR A 58 16.52 4.23 -12.91
N GLU A 59 15.94 3.03 -13.01
CA GLU A 59 15.94 2.23 -14.24
C GLU A 59 15.15 2.89 -15.38
N MET A 60 13.99 3.48 -15.09
CA MET A 60 13.23 4.32 -16.02
C MET A 60 14.11 5.45 -16.59
N THR A 61 14.84 6.14 -15.72
CA THR A 61 15.71 7.24 -16.13
C THR A 61 16.85 6.75 -17.02
N LYS A 62 17.44 5.60 -16.69
CA LYS A 62 18.49 4.97 -17.50
C LYS A 62 17.97 4.52 -18.86
N LYS A 63 16.87 3.75 -18.89
CA LYS A 63 16.22 3.27 -20.12
C LYS A 63 15.79 4.40 -21.03
N LYS A 64 15.26 5.50 -20.47
CA LYS A 64 14.87 6.68 -21.24
C LYS A 64 16.06 7.34 -21.94
N LYS A 65 17.25 7.35 -21.32
CA LYS A 65 18.49 7.82 -21.96
C LYS A 65 18.93 6.91 -23.11
N GLU A 66 18.67 5.61 -23.00
CA GLU A 66 18.93 4.61 -24.03
C GLU A 66 17.84 4.58 -25.13
N GLY A 67 16.83 5.46 -25.08
CA GLY A 67 15.73 5.53 -26.04
C GLY A 67 14.63 4.49 -25.85
N GLY A 68 14.69 3.72 -24.76
CA GLY A 68 13.70 2.69 -24.43
C GLY A 68 12.62 3.16 -23.46
N THR A 69 11.53 2.38 -23.39
CA THR A 69 10.51 2.49 -22.35
C THR A 69 10.72 1.40 -21.30
N PHE A 70 10.60 1.76 -20.01
CA PHE A 70 10.63 0.80 -18.92
C PHE A 70 9.19 0.48 -18.52
N LYS A 71 8.88 -0.81 -18.37
CA LYS A 71 7.59 -1.31 -17.91
C LYS A 71 7.86 -2.22 -16.71
N ASN A 72 7.14 -1.99 -15.61
CA ASN A 72 7.24 -2.85 -14.44
C ASN A 72 6.68 -4.26 -14.77
N PRO A 73 7.47 -5.34 -14.66
CA PRO A 73 6.99 -6.70 -14.94
C PRO A 73 5.91 -7.18 -13.95
N PHE A 74 5.83 -6.56 -12.77
CA PHE A 74 4.87 -6.87 -11.71
C PHE A 74 3.58 -6.04 -11.78
N ASP A 75 3.42 -5.19 -12.80
CA ASP A 75 2.18 -4.46 -13.02
C ASP A 75 1.19 -5.30 -13.86
N PHE A 76 0.17 -5.85 -13.20
CA PHE A 76 -0.93 -6.61 -13.82
C PHE A 76 -2.16 -5.74 -14.10
N GLY A 77 -2.04 -4.41 -13.90
CA GLY A 77 -3.12 -3.45 -13.96
C GLY A 77 -3.78 -3.18 -12.62
N TRP A 78 -4.28 -1.96 -12.44
CA TRP A 78 -4.82 -1.43 -11.18
C TRP A 78 -5.72 -2.43 -10.42
N LYS A 79 -6.79 -2.91 -11.05
CA LYS A 79 -7.77 -3.80 -10.37
C LYS A 79 -7.14 -5.11 -9.92
N THR A 80 -6.25 -5.68 -10.72
CA THR A 80 -5.58 -6.96 -10.43
C THR A 80 -4.57 -6.80 -9.30
N ASN A 81 -3.78 -5.72 -9.34
CA ASN A 81 -2.78 -5.42 -8.30
C ASN A 81 -3.45 -5.25 -6.93
N TRP A 82 -4.56 -4.51 -6.86
CA TRP A 82 -5.35 -4.38 -5.63
C TRP A 82 -5.96 -5.70 -5.16
N ARG A 83 -6.42 -6.55 -6.09
CA ARG A 83 -6.97 -7.88 -5.75
C ARG A 83 -5.90 -8.80 -5.15
N ILE A 84 -4.68 -8.77 -5.71
CA ILE A 84 -3.53 -9.53 -5.22
C ILE A 84 -3.11 -9.02 -3.84
N PHE A 85 -2.96 -7.70 -3.69
CA PHE A 85 -2.56 -7.07 -2.42
C PHE A 85 -3.55 -7.38 -1.28
N LEU A 86 -4.85 -7.29 -1.54
CA LEU A 86 -5.89 -7.58 -0.54
C LEU A 86 -6.15 -9.09 -0.35
N GLY A 87 -5.45 -9.97 -1.08
CA GLY A 87 -5.62 -11.41 -0.97
C GLY A 87 -6.98 -11.94 -1.45
N LEU A 88 -7.68 -11.18 -2.28
CA LEU A 88 -9.05 -11.45 -2.78
C LEU A 88 -9.05 -12.45 -3.95
N TYR A 89 -8.22 -13.48 -3.87
CA TYR A 89 -8.21 -14.61 -4.79
C TYR A 89 -8.90 -15.83 -4.15
N GLY A 90 -9.53 -16.68 -4.96
CA GLY A 90 -10.16 -17.92 -4.48
C GLY A 90 -11.49 -17.77 -3.73
N GLY A 91 -12.32 -16.78 -4.06
CA GLY A 91 -13.69 -16.64 -3.51
C GLY A 91 -13.79 -16.01 -2.11
N ARG A 92 -12.71 -15.37 -1.63
CA ARG A 92 -12.64 -14.77 -0.30
C ARG A 92 -13.44 -13.47 -0.21
N THR A 93 -14.14 -13.27 0.91
CA THR A 93 -14.94 -12.08 1.16
C THR A 93 -14.11 -10.96 1.81
N ILE A 94 -14.31 -9.74 1.31
CA ILE A 94 -13.62 -8.51 1.72
C ILE A 94 -13.73 -8.28 3.24
N TRP A 95 -14.90 -8.53 3.82
CA TRP A 95 -15.21 -8.14 5.20
C TRP A 95 -14.41 -8.89 6.27
N ARG A 96 -14.18 -10.21 6.12
CA ARG A 96 -13.51 -11.01 7.16
C ARG A 96 -11.99 -10.96 7.06
N HIS A 97 -11.46 -10.81 5.85
CA HIS A 97 -10.03 -10.99 5.57
C HIS A 97 -9.24 -9.68 5.47
N ILE A 98 -9.91 -8.53 5.38
CA ILE A 98 -9.25 -7.20 5.36
C ILE A 98 -9.30 -6.53 6.74
N LEU A 99 -10.38 -6.73 7.51
CA LEU A 99 -10.54 -6.09 8.83
C LEU A 99 -9.78 -6.79 9.96
N LEU A 100 -9.51 -8.10 9.83
CA LEU A 100 -8.80 -8.88 10.84
C LEU A 100 -7.41 -9.26 10.31
N PRO A 101 -6.35 -9.19 11.14
CA PRO A 101 -5.04 -9.66 10.75
C PRO A 101 -5.15 -11.16 10.43
N SER A 102 -5.00 -11.48 9.15
CA SER A 102 -5.10 -12.84 8.64
C SER A 102 -3.70 -13.42 8.48
N THR A 103 -3.43 -14.58 9.08
CA THR A 103 -2.18 -15.34 8.90
C THR A 103 -2.15 -16.06 7.54
N HIS A 104 -2.56 -15.36 6.48
CA HIS A 104 -2.65 -15.91 5.14
C HIS A 104 -1.25 -16.00 4.51
N LYS A 105 -0.95 -17.12 3.87
CA LYS A 105 0.33 -17.29 3.17
C LYS A 105 0.31 -16.48 1.87
N PRO A 106 1.36 -15.71 1.56
CA PRO A 106 1.45 -15.01 0.29
C PRO A 106 1.26 -15.98 -0.89
N LEU A 107 0.82 -15.45 -2.03
CA LEU A 107 0.57 -16.23 -3.23
C LEU A 107 1.83 -16.98 -3.71
N ASP A 108 3.00 -16.38 -3.45
CA ASP A 108 4.29 -16.90 -3.85
C ASP A 108 5.17 -17.24 -2.63
N ASN A 109 6.26 -17.95 -2.87
CA ASN A 109 7.21 -18.40 -1.83
C ASN A 109 8.13 -17.29 -1.29
N GLY A 110 8.00 -16.06 -1.81
CA GLY A 110 8.82 -14.91 -1.43
C GLY A 110 10.23 -14.90 -2.04
N VAL A 111 10.56 -15.89 -2.87
CA VAL A 111 11.84 -16.04 -3.58
C VAL A 111 11.64 -15.85 -5.08
N THR A 112 10.61 -16.48 -5.62
CA THR A 112 10.11 -16.28 -6.97
C THR A 112 8.83 -15.46 -6.90
N TRP A 113 8.55 -14.72 -7.98
CA TRP A 113 7.32 -13.97 -8.14
C TRP A 113 6.85 -14.17 -9.57
N THR A 114 5.63 -14.66 -9.74
CA THR A 114 5.03 -14.78 -11.07
C THR A 114 4.98 -13.39 -11.72
N THR A 115 5.54 -13.23 -12.92
CA THR A 115 5.51 -11.94 -13.65
C THR A 115 4.34 -11.86 -14.62
N SER A 116 4.03 -10.66 -15.10
CA SER A 116 3.01 -10.48 -16.16
C SER A 116 3.38 -11.21 -17.46
N GLU A 117 4.67 -11.42 -17.71
CA GLU A 117 5.17 -12.21 -18.85
C GLU A 117 4.90 -13.70 -18.65
N ASP A 118 5.06 -14.23 -17.43
CA ASP A 118 4.81 -15.65 -17.14
C ASP A 118 3.33 -16.01 -17.28
N ILE A 119 2.44 -15.13 -16.82
CA ILE A 119 0.99 -15.30 -17.04
C ILE A 119 0.66 -15.32 -18.53
N GLN A 120 1.28 -14.44 -19.33
CA GLN A 120 1.09 -14.42 -20.78
C GLN A 120 1.68 -15.67 -21.45
N ALA A 121 2.82 -16.16 -20.99
CA ALA A 121 3.44 -17.38 -21.49
C ALA A 121 2.54 -18.60 -21.24
N MET A 122 1.95 -18.72 -20.05
CA MET A 122 0.99 -19.78 -19.71
C MET A 122 -0.26 -19.74 -20.60
N ILE A 123 -0.83 -18.55 -20.86
CA ILE A 123 -1.98 -18.39 -21.77
C ILE A 123 -1.63 -18.81 -23.20
N ASN A 124 -0.42 -18.48 -23.65
CA ASN A 124 0.05 -18.75 -25.00
C ASN A 124 0.64 -20.16 -25.18
N GLY A 125 0.57 -21.03 -24.16
CA GLY A 125 1.11 -22.39 -24.22
C GLY A 125 2.63 -22.48 -24.31
N LYS A 126 3.35 -21.41 -23.92
CA LYS A 126 4.82 -21.36 -23.92
C LYS A 126 5.32 -21.76 -22.53
N PRO A 127 6.26 -22.72 -22.40
CA PRO A 127 6.77 -23.13 -21.10
C PRO A 127 7.43 -21.93 -20.37
N SER A 128 7.15 -21.80 -19.07
CA SER A 128 7.78 -20.80 -18.18
C SER A 128 9.30 -20.94 -18.23
N LYS A 129 10.03 -19.82 -18.19
CA LYS A 129 11.50 -19.80 -18.19
C LYS A 129 12.11 -20.41 -16.91
N ASP A 130 11.31 -20.66 -15.88
CA ASP A 130 11.79 -21.14 -14.57
C ASP A 130 12.37 -22.56 -14.61
N THR A 131 12.11 -23.33 -15.67
CA THR A 131 12.76 -24.64 -15.88
C THR A 131 14.22 -24.57 -16.33
N LEU A 132 14.79 -23.38 -16.59
CA LEU A 132 16.17 -23.25 -17.09
C LEU A 132 17.25 -22.97 -16.04
N HIS A 133 16.88 -22.76 -14.77
CA HIS A 133 17.85 -22.43 -13.70
C HIS A 133 17.81 -23.37 -12.49
N SER A 134 17.13 -24.51 -12.58
CA SER A 134 17.25 -25.59 -11.61
C SER A 134 18.12 -26.72 -12.18
N CYS A 135 19.43 -26.48 -12.17
CA CYS A 135 20.48 -27.50 -12.26
C CYS A 135 21.54 -27.14 -11.23
#